data_AF-A0A1G9MMT6-F1
#
_entry.id   AF-A0A1G9MMT6-F1
#
_cell.length_a   1.000
_cell.length_b   1.000
_cell.length_c   1.000
_cell.angle_alpha   90.00
_cell.angle_beta   90.00
_cell.angle_gamma   90.00
#
_symmetry.space_group_name_H-M   'P 1'
#
loop_
_entity.id
_entity.type
_entity.pdbx_description
1 polymer ?
#
loop_
_entity_poly.entity_id
_entity_poly.type
_entity_poly.pdbx_seq_one_letter_code
_entity_poly.pdbx_strand_id
1 'polypeptide(L)'
;MLSAYFAWKNKLSTGKIAFIVTTTLVAVIFINFLPHVKKSDTLILSCIHLVLFLWSILGFAFVAEHRNNDEKRLSYLRYNGDLVVMTTLILIAGGLMSAITNGLFSLIGIHIEKFYFQYVGIFGLTAAPIVGTYLVQTNPQLVGRVSPVIAKLFSPLVLVMLVIYLLAIVYSGKSPYTDRDFLLMFNALLIGVMAIIFFSIAETAKNITNSTEIWVLFLLSVVTIVLNGIALSAILFRISEWGITPNRAAVLGGNVLILIHLILVTLKLYRVLSKKSDINGVGKTIAFYLPVYCAWTIIVTFIFPFIFGYK
;
A
#
# COMPACT_ATOMS: atom_id res chain seq x y z
N MET A 1 6.08 -10.64 -13.64
CA MET A 1 5.07 -10.84 -14.71
C MET A 1 4.34 -9.55 -15.08
N LEU A 2 3.66 -8.87 -14.16
CA LEU A 2 2.94 -7.62 -14.46
C LEU A 2 3.82 -6.53 -15.08
N SER A 3 5.05 -6.31 -14.57
CA SER A 3 5.95 -5.31 -15.15
C SER A 3 6.32 -5.61 -16.60
N ALA A 4 6.46 -6.89 -16.96
CA ALA A 4 6.71 -7.33 -18.33
C ALA A 4 5.47 -7.14 -19.21
N TYR A 5 4.27 -7.45 -18.69
CA TYR A 5 3.00 -7.19 -19.36
C TYR A 5 2.84 -5.70 -19.72
N PHE A 6 3.08 -4.80 -18.76
CA PHE A 6 3.02 -3.36 -19.02
C PHE A 6 4.14 -2.86 -19.91
N ALA A 7 5.34 -3.42 -19.80
CA ALA A 7 6.45 -3.08 -20.70
C ALA A 7 6.10 -3.38 -22.16
N TRP A 8 5.49 -4.54 -22.42
CA TRP A 8 5.00 -4.94 -23.73
C TRP A 8 3.81 -4.08 -24.18
N LYS A 9 2.77 -3.96 -23.34
CA LYS A 9 1.55 -3.22 -23.67
C LYS A 9 1.82 -1.76 -23.99
N ASN A 10 2.68 -1.11 -23.21
CA ASN A 10 3.02 0.30 -23.36
C ASN A 10 4.13 0.56 -24.39
N LYS A 11 4.64 -0.49 -25.08
CA LYS A 11 5.72 -0.41 -26.07
C LYS A 11 6.93 0.40 -25.55
N LEU A 12 7.43 0.04 -24.36
CA LEU A 12 8.57 0.72 -23.76
C LEU A 12 9.81 0.64 -24.66
N SER A 13 10.62 1.69 -24.67
CA SER A 13 11.91 1.67 -25.37
C SER A 13 12.85 0.63 -24.77
N THR A 14 13.76 0.10 -25.59
CA THR A 14 14.74 -0.92 -25.16
C THR A 14 15.52 -0.49 -23.93
N GLY A 15 15.91 0.79 -23.82
CA GLY A 15 16.59 1.32 -22.64
C GLY A 15 15.76 1.25 -21.36
N LYS A 16 14.44 1.50 -21.42
CA LYS A 16 13.54 1.38 -20.25
C LYS A 16 13.31 -0.08 -19.86
N ILE A 17 13.20 -0.98 -20.84
CA ILE A 17 13.10 -2.42 -20.60
C ILE A 17 14.39 -2.92 -19.93
N ALA A 18 15.56 -2.54 -20.47
CA ALA A 18 16.86 -2.86 -19.88
C ALA A 18 16.95 -2.35 -18.44
N PHE A 19 16.52 -1.12 -18.16
CA PHE A 19 16.46 -0.58 -16.79
C PHE A 19 15.60 -1.44 -15.85
N ILE A 20 14.38 -1.82 -16.26
CA ILE A 20 13.48 -2.67 -15.45
C ILE A 20 14.12 -4.05 -15.18
N VAL A 21 14.69 -4.68 -16.21
CA VAL A 21 15.33 -6.00 -16.09
C VAL A 21 16.54 -5.93 -15.18
N THR A 22 17.44 -4.98 -15.42
CA THR A 22 18.67 -4.80 -14.64
C THR A 22 18.34 -4.49 -13.17
N THR A 23 17.44 -3.55 -12.90
CA THR A 23 17.07 -3.21 -11.51
C THR A 23 16.41 -4.38 -10.78
N THR A 24 15.56 -5.16 -11.46
CA THR A 24 14.96 -6.37 -10.88
C THR A 24 16.02 -7.43 -10.60
N LEU A 25 16.94 -7.67 -11.54
CA LEU A 25 18.05 -8.61 -11.35
C LEU A 25 18.96 -8.18 -10.20
N VAL A 26 19.32 -6.90 -10.12
CA VAL A 26 20.12 -6.37 -9.00
C VAL A 26 19.41 -6.61 -7.67
N ALA A 27 18.09 -6.41 -7.60
CA ALA A 27 17.33 -6.64 -6.38
C ALA A 27 17.32 -8.12 -5.96
N VAL A 28 17.15 -9.03 -6.93
CA VAL A 28 17.19 -10.48 -6.71
C VAL A 28 18.59 -10.93 -6.29
N ILE A 29 19.63 -10.46 -6.98
CA ILE A 29 21.02 -10.76 -6.63
C ILE A 29 21.29 -10.25 -5.21
N PHE A 30 21.03 -8.98 -4.95
CA PHE A 30 21.26 -8.35 -3.65
C PHE A 30 20.63 -9.13 -2.49
N ILE A 31 19.34 -9.50 -2.58
CA ILE A 31 18.67 -10.21 -1.49
C ILE A 31 19.24 -11.63 -1.28
N ASN A 32 19.72 -12.30 -2.33
CA ASN A 32 20.33 -13.63 -2.24
C ASN A 32 21.77 -13.58 -1.72
N PHE A 33 22.48 -12.47 -1.90
CA PHE A 33 23.83 -12.26 -1.38
C PHE A 33 23.85 -11.79 0.08
N LEU A 34 22.71 -11.36 0.66
CA LEU A 34 22.66 -10.98 2.06
C LEU A 34 22.98 -12.18 2.97
N PRO A 35 23.80 -11.98 4.02
CA PRO A 35 24.19 -13.07 4.92
C PRO A 35 22.96 -13.73 5.57
N HIS A 36 22.90 -15.06 5.51
CA HIS A 36 21.86 -15.86 6.16
C HIS A 36 22.10 -15.96 7.67
N VAL A 37 21.97 -14.84 8.38
CA VAL A 37 22.04 -14.80 9.84
C VAL A 37 20.67 -15.16 10.40
N LYS A 38 20.62 -16.12 11.33
CA LYS A 38 19.39 -16.48 12.04
C LYS A 38 18.84 -15.24 12.76
N LYS A 39 17.65 -14.77 12.36
CA LYS A 39 16.94 -13.58 12.88
C LYS A 39 17.63 -12.23 12.60
N SER A 40 18.08 -11.99 11.36
CA SER A 40 18.50 -10.64 10.93
C SER A 40 17.28 -9.74 10.68
N ASP A 41 17.16 -8.66 11.44
CA ASP A 41 16.12 -7.64 11.27
C ASP A 41 16.28 -6.94 9.92
N THR A 42 17.52 -6.60 9.52
CA THR A 42 17.79 -6.00 8.20
C THR A 42 17.41 -6.90 7.03
N LEU A 43 17.60 -8.21 7.13
CA LEU A 43 17.17 -9.15 6.08
C LEU A 43 15.64 -9.17 5.95
N ILE A 44 14.92 -9.33 7.07
CA ILE A 44 13.45 -9.33 7.08
C ILE A 44 12.92 -8.01 6.51
N LEU A 45 13.49 -6.90 6.97
CA LEU A 45 13.10 -5.57 6.55
C LEU A 45 13.37 -5.33 5.06
N SER A 46 14.51 -5.82 4.54
CA SER A 46 14.84 -5.77 3.12
C SER A 46 13.86 -6.56 2.29
N CYS A 47 13.48 -7.77 2.73
CA CYS A 47 12.47 -8.60 2.05
C CYS A 47 11.10 -7.92 2.00
N ILE A 48 10.65 -7.31 3.10
CA ILE A 48 9.37 -6.59 3.15
C ILE A 48 9.39 -5.39 2.18
N HIS A 49 10.44 -4.56 2.23
CA HIS A 49 10.54 -3.36 1.40
C HIS A 49 10.85 -3.69 -0.07
N LEU A 50 11.44 -4.86 -0.35
CA LEU A 50 11.66 -5.34 -1.70
C LEU A 50 10.35 -5.49 -2.47
N VAL A 51 9.27 -5.96 -1.81
CA VAL A 51 7.94 -6.03 -2.43
C VAL A 51 7.46 -4.64 -2.86
N LEU A 52 7.66 -3.62 -2.02
CA LEU A 52 7.32 -2.23 -2.31
C LEU A 52 8.23 -1.62 -3.39
N PHE A 53 9.50 -2.02 -3.44
CA PHE A 53 10.44 -1.64 -4.49
C PHE A 53 10.05 -2.24 -5.85
N LEU A 54 9.73 -3.53 -5.92
CA LEU A 54 9.24 -4.18 -7.14
C LEU A 54 7.91 -3.58 -7.60
N TRP A 55 7.05 -3.19 -6.66
CA TRP A 55 5.85 -2.41 -6.93
C TRP A 55 6.20 -1.04 -7.56
N SER A 56 7.23 -0.36 -7.06
CA SER A 56 7.71 0.89 -7.66
C SER A 56 8.21 0.71 -9.11
N ILE A 57 8.91 -0.39 -9.40
CA ILE A 57 9.31 -0.77 -10.77
C ILE A 57 8.09 -1.02 -11.67
N LEU A 58 7.07 -1.70 -11.15
CA LEU A 58 5.80 -1.86 -11.86
C LEU A 58 5.16 -0.50 -12.18
N GLY A 59 5.20 0.45 -11.26
CA GLY A 59 4.74 1.83 -11.49
C GLY A 59 5.49 2.54 -12.61
N PHE A 60 6.82 2.37 -12.67
CA PHE A 60 7.64 2.89 -13.77
C PHE A 60 7.22 2.28 -15.13
N ALA A 61 7.01 0.96 -15.17
CA ALA A 61 6.53 0.27 -16.37
C ALA A 61 5.11 0.72 -16.79
N PHE A 62 4.25 1.05 -15.83
CA PHE A 62 2.88 1.50 -16.05
C PHE A 62 2.81 2.92 -16.63
N VAL A 63 3.55 3.88 -16.05
CA VAL A 63 3.47 5.30 -16.42
C VAL A 63 4.03 5.55 -17.84
N ALA A 64 5.11 4.85 -18.19
CA ALA A 64 5.56 4.67 -19.57
C ALA A 64 5.67 5.93 -20.46
N GLU A 65 6.09 7.08 -19.94
CA GLU A 65 6.25 8.32 -20.73
C GLU A 65 7.61 8.99 -20.56
N HIS A 66 7.92 9.96 -21.43
CA HIS A 66 9.15 10.76 -21.39
C HIS A 66 9.13 11.86 -20.31
N ARG A 67 7.94 12.25 -19.83
CA ARG A 67 7.77 13.28 -18.79
C ARG A 67 7.02 12.73 -17.58
N ASN A 68 7.45 13.16 -16.40
CA ASN A 68 6.83 12.85 -15.12
C ASN A 68 5.43 13.48 -15.09
N ASN A 69 4.38 12.67 -15.30
CA ASN A 69 2.99 13.14 -15.31
C ASN A 69 2.25 12.64 -14.07
N ASP A 70 1.83 13.56 -13.20
CA ASP A 70 1.08 13.28 -11.98
C ASP A 70 -0.25 12.55 -12.26
N GLU A 71 -0.90 12.78 -13.40
CA GLU A 71 -2.17 12.13 -13.76
C GLU A 71 -2.00 10.63 -14.06
N LYS A 72 -0.89 10.24 -14.69
CA LYS A 72 -0.57 8.83 -14.92
C LYS A 72 -0.18 8.12 -13.64
N ARG A 73 0.48 8.82 -12.73
CA ARG A 73 0.87 8.31 -11.41
C ARG A 73 -0.37 8.14 -10.52
N LEU A 74 -1.32 9.06 -10.62
CA LEU A 74 -2.64 8.92 -10.03
C LEU A 74 -3.39 7.73 -10.62
N SER A 75 -3.36 7.55 -11.95
CA SER A 75 -3.97 6.40 -12.63
C SER A 75 -3.33 5.07 -12.21
N TYR A 76 -2.01 5.04 -11.98
CA TYR A 76 -1.31 3.87 -11.46
C TYR A 76 -1.82 3.50 -10.06
N LEU A 77 -1.92 4.45 -9.15
CA LEU A 77 -2.44 4.19 -7.81
C LEU A 77 -3.90 3.72 -7.83
N ARG A 78 -4.75 4.29 -8.70
CA ARG A 78 -6.13 3.82 -8.91
C ARG A 78 -6.17 2.38 -9.41
N TYR A 79 -5.38 2.07 -10.44
CA TYR A 79 -5.23 0.73 -10.98
C TYR A 79 -4.85 -0.29 -9.89
N ASN A 80 -3.98 0.07 -8.95
CA ASN A 80 -3.59 -0.85 -7.87
C ASN A 80 -4.76 -1.15 -6.92
N GLY A 81 -5.59 -0.18 -6.58
CA GLY A 81 -6.80 -0.44 -5.80
C GLY A 81 -7.74 -1.40 -6.50
N ASP A 82 -8.02 -1.10 -7.76
CA ASP A 82 -8.90 -1.89 -8.60
C ASP A 82 -8.35 -3.32 -8.77
N LEU A 83 -7.04 -3.45 -8.94
CA LEU A 83 -6.36 -4.73 -9.01
C LEU A 83 -6.49 -5.53 -7.71
N VAL A 84 -6.29 -4.91 -6.55
CA VAL A 84 -6.42 -5.56 -5.24
C VAL A 84 -7.85 -6.07 -5.05
N VAL A 85 -8.85 -5.24 -5.34
CA VAL A 85 -10.27 -5.62 -5.25
C VAL A 85 -10.56 -6.79 -6.19
N MET A 86 -10.19 -6.70 -7.47
CA MET A 86 -10.49 -7.77 -8.44
C MET A 86 -9.75 -9.06 -8.15
N THR A 87 -8.48 -8.99 -7.78
CA THR A 87 -7.71 -10.16 -7.39
C THR A 87 -8.35 -10.83 -6.17
N THR A 88 -8.81 -10.04 -5.19
CA THR A 88 -9.49 -10.56 -4.00
C THR A 88 -10.80 -11.27 -4.36
N LEU A 89 -11.63 -10.69 -5.23
CA LEU A 89 -12.86 -11.32 -5.71
C LEU A 89 -12.59 -12.64 -6.46
N ILE A 90 -11.57 -12.66 -7.33
CA ILE A 90 -11.15 -13.87 -8.05
C ILE A 90 -10.66 -14.94 -7.06
N LEU A 91 -9.86 -14.56 -6.06
CA LEU A 91 -9.33 -15.50 -5.06
C LEU A 91 -10.42 -16.06 -4.15
N ILE A 92 -11.41 -15.26 -3.75
CA ILE A 92 -12.56 -15.73 -2.96
C ILE A 92 -13.40 -16.72 -3.80
N ALA A 93 -13.72 -16.36 -5.04
CA ALA A 93 -14.48 -17.24 -5.94
C ALA A 93 -13.72 -18.55 -6.23
N GLY A 94 -12.42 -18.46 -6.53
CA GLY A 94 -11.56 -19.62 -6.75
C GLY A 94 -11.37 -20.47 -5.49
N GLY A 95 -11.26 -19.85 -4.32
CA GLY A 95 -11.18 -20.53 -3.03
C GLY A 95 -12.47 -21.27 -2.69
N LEU A 96 -13.64 -20.65 -2.91
CA LEU A 96 -14.94 -21.30 -2.73
C LEU A 96 -15.11 -22.49 -3.68
N MET A 97 -14.78 -22.32 -4.96
CA MET A 97 -14.78 -23.42 -5.94
C MET A 97 -13.85 -24.55 -5.53
N SER A 98 -12.64 -24.23 -5.05
CA SER A 98 -11.66 -25.20 -4.56
C SER A 98 -12.19 -25.98 -3.36
N ALA A 99 -12.82 -25.28 -2.40
CA ALA A 99 -13.41 -25.90 -1.20
C ALA A 99 -14.54 -26.87 -1.56
N ILE A 100 -15.45 -26.46 -2.46
CA ILE A 100 -16.54 -27.32 -2.95
C ILE A 100 -15.97 -28.53 -3.69
N THR A 101 -14.97 -28.33 -4.55
CA THR A 101 -14.35 -29.41 -5.33
C THR A 101 -13.71 -30.44 -4.40
N ASN A 102 -12.87 -30.01 -3.46
CA ASN A 102 -12.26 -30.91 -2.49
C ASN A 102 -13.32 -31.63 -1.63
N GLY A 103 -14.36 -30.92 -1.19
CA GLY A 103 -15.47 -31.49 -0.45
C GLY A 103 -16.21 -32.60 -1.21
N LEU A 104 -16.54 -32.36 -2.49
CA LEU A 104 -17.21 -33.35 -3.34
C LEU A 104 -16.38 -34.62 -3.54
N PHE A 105 -15.07 -34.47 -3.79
CA PHE A 105 -14.17 -35.63 -3.92
C PHE A 105 -13.97 -36.37 -2.59
N SER A 106 -13.92 -35.64 -1.46
CA SER A 106 -13.83 -36.26 -0.14
C SER A 106 -15.08 -37.09 0.19
N LEU A 107 -16.27 -36.68 -0.24
CA LEU A 107 -17.52 -37.42 -0.01
C LEU A 107 -17.54 -38.79 -0.72
N ILE A 108 -16.83 -38.94 -1.83
CA ILE A 108 -16.67 -40.20 -2.55
C ILE A 108 -15.40 -40.96 -2.16
N GLY A 109 -14.74 -40.56 -1.06
CA GLY A 109 -13.56 -41.23 -0.52
C GLY A 109 -12.24 -40.92 -1.23
N ILE A 110 -12.18 -39.86 -2.04
CA ILE A 110 -10.97 -39.47 -2.80
C ILE A 110 -10.39 -38.17 -2.21
N HIS A 111 -9.20 -38.26 -1.63
CA HIS A 111 -8.49 -37.10 -1.07
C HIS A 111 -7.57 -36.44 -2.11
N ILE A 112 -8.09 -35.45 -2.83
CA ILE A 112 -7.34 -34.75 -3.90
C ILE A 112 -6.63 -33.47 -3.45
N GLU A 113 -6.74 -33.07 -2.18
CA GLU A 113 -6.37 -31.73 -1.69
C GLU A 113 -4.94 -31.31 -2.06
N LYS A 114 -3.95 -32.19 -1.81
CA LYS A 114 -2.54 -31.93 -2.11
C LYS A 114 -2.30 -31.79 -3.61
N PHE A 115 -2.85 -32.73 -4.39
CA PHE A 115 -2.74 -32.73 -5.85
C PHE A 115 -3.40 -31.47 -6.43
N TYR A 116 -4.64 -31.18 -6.04
CA TYR A 116 -5.38 -30.02 -6.47
C TYR A 116 -4.66 -28.72 -6.13
N PHE A 117 -4.14 -28.58 -4.90
CA PHE A 117 -3.43 -27.36 -4.52
C PHE A 117 -2.14 -27.17 -5.33
N GLN A 118 -1.35 -28.23 -5.53
CA GLN A 118 -0.09 -28.15 -6.28
C GLN A 118 -0.29 -27.79 -7.76
N TYR A 119 -1.30 -28.38 -8.41
CA TYR A 119 -1.50 -28.22 -9.86
C TYR A 119 -2.54 -27.15 -10.25
N VAL A 120 -3.53 -26.90 -9.39
CA VAL A 120 -4.61 -25.93 -9.66
C VAL A 120 -4.48 -24.72 -8.74
N GLY A 121 -4.29 -24.93 -7.44
CA GLY A 121 -4.20 -23.85 -6.45
C GLY A 121 -3.05 -22.88 -6.72
N ILE A 122 -1.83 -23.38 -6.88
CA ILE A 122 -0.64 -22.55 -7.17
C ILE A 122 -0.78 -21.78 -8.49
N PHE A 123 -1.30 -22.43 -9.54
CA PHE A 123 -1.57 -21.78 -10.82
C PHE A 123 -2.65 -20.70 -10.71
N GLY A 124 -3.73 -20.98 -9.98
CA GLY A 124 -4.79 -20.01 -9.71
C GLY A 124 -4.28 -18.77 -8.95
N LEU A 125 -3.49 -18.98 -7.89
CA LEU A 125 -2.90 -17.90 -7.09
C LEU A 125 -1.98 -16.99 -7.93
N THR A 126 -1.15 -17.59 -8.79
CA THR A 126 -0.21 -16.85 -9.65
C THR A 126 -0.89 -16.17 -10.84
N ALA A 127 -1.95 -16.76 -11.38
CA ALA A 127 -2.72 -16.19 -12.49
C ALA A 127 -3.67 -15.07 -12.05
N ALA A 128 -4.17 -15.10 -10.80
CA ALA A 128 -5.21 -14.17 -10.34
C ALA A 128 -4.88 -12.68 -10.55
N PRO A 129 -3.67 -12.16 -10.23
CA PRO A 129 -3.34 -10.75 -10.49
C PRO A 129 -3.26 -10.41 -11.99
N ILE A 130 -2.91 -11.37 -12.86
CA ILE A 130 -2.83 -11.16 -14.31
C ILE A 130 -4.25 -11.08 -14.90
N VAL A 131 -5.12 -12.02 -14.52
CA VAL A 131 -6.54 -12.02 -14.90
C VAL A 131 -7.23 -10.77 -14.34
N GLY A 132 -6.96 -10.42 -13.09
CA GLY A 132 -7.44 -9.18 -12.47
C GLY A 132 -7.00 -7.94 -13.26
N THR A 133 -5.75 -7.87 -13.68
CA THR A 133 -5.24 -6.77 -14.53
C THR A 133 -5.97 -6.69 -15.86
N TYR A 134 -6.20 -7.83 -16.52
CA TYR A 134 -6.95 -7.88 -17.77
C TYR A 134 -8.37 -7.32 -17.57
N LEU A 135 -9.09 -7.79 -16.55
CA LEU A 135 -10.45 -7.34 -16.24
C LEU A 135 -10.53 -5.85 -15.90
N VAL A 136 -9.60 -5.34 -15.09
CA VAL A 136 -9.52 -3.90 -14.75
C VAL A 136 -9.34 -3.05 -16.01
N GLN A 137 -8.56 -3.54 -16.98
CA GLN A 137 -8.25 -2.78 -18.19
C GLN A 137 -9.30 -2.88 -19.29
N THR A 138 -9.97 -4.03 -19.44
CA THR A 138 -11.02 -4.21 -20.45
C THR A 138 -12.38 -3.71 -19.97
N ASN A 139 -12.64 -3.76 -18.66
CA ASN A 139 -13.92 -3.37 -18.07
C ASN A 139 -13.78 -2.30 -16.97
N PRO A 140 -13.13 -1.15 -17.25
CA PRO A 140 -12.86 -0.13 -16.25
C PRO A 140 -14.12 0.49 -15.64
N GLN A 141 -15.26 0.44 -16.34
CA GLN A 141 -16.53 0.96 -15.81
C GLN A 141 -17.13 0.08 -14.71
N LEU A 142 -16.89 -1.24 -14.75
CA LEU A 142 -17.38 -2.18 -13.75
C LEU A 142 -16.49 -2.20 -12.51
N VAL A 143 -15.18 -2.14 -12.71
CA VAL A 143 -14.22 -2.29 -11.61
C VAL A 143 -13.82 -0.95 -10.99
N GLY A 144 -13.62 0.08 -11.81
CA GLY A 144 -13.02 1.35 -11.39
C GLY A 144 -13.89 2.20 -10.46
N ARG A 145 -15.08 1.72 -10.10
CA ARG A 145 -15.97 2.32 -9.11
C ARG A 145 -15.96 1.58 -7.78
N VAL A 146 -15.49 0.33 -7.72
CA VAL A 146 -15.60 -0.49 -6.50
C VAL A 146 -14.66 0.03 -5.42
N SER A 147 -13.38 0.23 -5.73
CA SER A 147 -12.38 0.70 -4.75
C SER A 147 -12.77 2.04 -4.11
N PRO A 148 -13.20 3.06 -4.88
CA PRO A 148 -13.64 4.30 -4.28
C PRO A 148 -14.96 4.21 -3.52
N VAL A 149 -15.93 3.41 -3.96
CA VAL A 149 -17.20 3.21 -3.23
C VAL A 149 -16.94 2.59 -1.86
N ILE A 150 -16.08 1.58 -1.78
CA ILE A 150 -15.63 0.99 -0.51
C ILE A 150 -14.99 2.09 0.35
N ALA A 151 -14.06 2.87 -0.19
CA ALA A 151 -13.39 3.92 0.57
C ALA A 151 -14.37 4.98 1.10
N LYS A 152 -15.36 5.40 0.32
CA LYS A 152 -16.40 6.35 0.76
C LYS A 152 -17.28 5.77 1.87
N LEU A 153 -17.62 4.49 1.79
CA LEU A 153 -18.42 3.82 2.82
C LEU A 153 -17.64 3.70 4.14
N PHE A 154 -16.37 3.33 4.07
CA PHE A 154 -15.54 3.11 5.25
C PHE A 154 -14.95 4.39 5.85
N SER A 155 -14.78 5.48 5.08
CA SER A 155 -14.25 6.76 5.57
C SER A 155 -14.95 7.29 6.83
N PRO A 156 -16.29 7.47 6.87
CA PRO A 156 -16.96 7.96 8.07
C PRO A 156 -16.92 6.95 9.22
N LEU A 157 -17.01 5.65 8.93
CA LEU A 157 -16.93 4.59 9.94
C LEU A 157 -15.56 4.58 10.63
N VAL A 158 -14.49 4.68 9.84
CA VAL A 158 -13.12 4.75 10.35
C VAL A 158 -12.90 6.03 11.12
N LEU A 159 -13.40 7.18 10.66
CA LEU A 159 -13.34 8.44 11.41
C LEU A 159 -13.96 8.29 12.81
N VAL A 160 -15.18 7.76 12.90
CA VAL A 160 -15.87 7.51 14.18
C VAL A 160 -15.04 6.58 15.06
N MET A 161 -14.56 5.47 14.50
CA MET A 161 -13.71 4.51 15.22
C MET A 161 -12.44 5.17 15.76
N LEU A 162 -11.73 5.96 14.97
CA LEU A 162 -10.50 6.64 15.40
C LEU A 162 -10.76 7.66 16.51
N VAL A 163 -11.86 8.42 16.43
CA VAL A 163 -12.25 9.38 17.47
C VAL A 163 -12.55 8.66 18.78
N ILE A 164 -13.39 7.61 18.74
CA ILE A 164 -13.71 6.80 19.93
C ILE A 164 -12.43 6.20 20.51
N TYR A 165 -11.54 5.69 19.67
CA TYR A 165 -10.30 5.08 20.09
C TYR A 165 -9.35 6.09 20.76
N LEU A 166 -9.26 7.31 20.23
CA LEU A 166 -8.46 8.39 20.82
C LEU A 166 -8.98 8.78 22.21
N LEU A 167 -10.31 8.86 22.37
CA LEU A 167 -10.95 9.05 23.69
C LEU A 167 -10.67 7.88 24.64
N ALA A 168 -10.75 6.64 24.14
CA ALA A 168 -10.50 5.45 24.93
C ALA A 168 -9.05 5.37 25.44
N ILE A 169 -8.06 5.80 24.64
CA ILE A 169 -6.66 5.90 25.07
C ILE A 169 -6.53 6.87 26.24
N VAL A 170 -7.13 8.07 26.13
CA VAL A 170 -7.09 9.09 27.19
C VAL A 170 -7.77 8.58 28.46
N TYR A 171 -8.92 7.92 28.34
CA TYR A 171 -9.67 7.38 29.48
C TYR A 171 -8.96 6.19 30.15
N SER A 172 -8.38 5.30 29.36
CA SER A 172 -7.74 4.07 29.87
C SER A 172 -6.45 4.34 30.64
N GLY A 173 -5.80 5.49 30.45
CA GLY A 173 -4.48 5.79 31.02
C GLY A 173 -3.37 4.83 30.57
N LYS A 174 -3.64 3.90 29.66
CA LYS A 174 -2.64 2.96 29.13
C LYS A 174 -1.72 3.70 28.17
N SER A 175 -0.42 3.55 28.42
CA SER A 175 0.60 4.21 27.63
C SER A 175 0.81 3.50 26.29
N PRO A 176 0.59 4.18 25.14
CA PRO A 176 0.92 3.64 23.82
C PRO A 176 2.43 3.45 23.58
N TYR A 177 3.27 3.94 24.50
CA TYR A 177 4.71 4.05 24.32
C TYR A 177 5.44 2.72 24.54
N THR A 178 4.91 1.84 25.40
CA THR A 178 5.62 0.63 25.88
C THR A 178 5.24 -0.65 25.15
N ASP A 179 4.10 -0.69 24.46
CA ASP A 179 3.62 -1.90 23.77
C ASP A 179 4.03 -1.95 22.28
N ARG A 180 4.81 -2.97 21.89
CA ARG A 180 5.32 -3.12 20.51
C ARG A 180 4.20 -3.48 19.53
N ASP A 181 3.24 -4.28 19.97
CA ASP A 181 2.15 -4.75 19.12
C ASP A 181 1.19 -3.60 18.83
N PHE A 182 1.04 -2.70 19.80
CA PHE A 182 0.36 -1.42 19.62
C PHE A 182 0.95 -0.61 18.45
N LEU A 183 2.27 -0.38 18.44
CA LEU A 183 2.91 0.39 17.36
C LEU A 183 2.77 -0.29 16.00
N LEU A 184 2.85 -1.62 15.93
CA LEU A 184 2.69 -2.36 14.68
C LEU A 184 1.25 -2.18 14.13
N MET A 185 0.25 -2.39 14.99
CA MET A 185 -1.16 -2.23 14.64
C MET A 185 -1.46 -0.79 14.17
N PHE A 186 -0.87 0.21 14.83
CA PHE A 186 -0.98 1.61 14.43
C PHE A 186 -0.40 1.90 13.06
N ASN A 187 0.80 1.41 12.77
CA ASN A 187 1.41 1.62 11.45
C ASN A 187 0.58 0.98 10.34
N ALA A 188 0.04 -0.22 10.58
CA ALA A 188 -0.88 -0.88 9.64
C ALA A 188 -2.18 -0.05 9.44
N LEU A 189 -2.75 0.47 10.54
CA LEU A 189 -3.91 1.36 10.50
C LEU A 189 -3.62 2.64 9.70
N LEU A 190 -2.47 3.30 9.90
CA LEU A 190 -2.08 4.50 9.16
C LEU A 190 -2.00 4.24 7.65
N ILE A 191 -1.42 3.12 7.23
CA ILE A 191 -1.40 2.71 5.81
C ILE A 191 -2.83 2.52 5.29
N GLY A 192 -3.70 1.86 6.07
CA GLY A 192 -5.10 1.66 5.72
C GLY A 192 -5.88 2.97 5.56
N VAL A 193 -5.72 3.91 6.50
CA VAL A 193 -6.38 5.23 6.43
C VAL A 193 -5.87 6.05 5.25
N MET A 194 -4.57 6.01 4.97
CA MET A 194 -4.00 6.65 3.77
C MET A 194 -4.60 6.08 2.48
N ALA A 195 -4.80 4.77 2.40
CA ALA A 195 -5.46 4.13 1.27
C ALA A 195 -6.92 4.60 1.14
N ILE A 196 -7.67 4.66 2.25
CA ILE A 196 -9.06 5.15 2.26
C ILE A 196 -9.16 6.60 1.78
N ILE A 197 -8.30 7.49 2.28
CA ILE A 197 -8.27 8.89 1.85
C ILE A 197 -8.00 8.96 0.35
N PHE A 198 -6.97 8.24 -0.12
CA PHE A 198 -6.60 8.19 -1.52
C PHE A 198 -7.74 7.72 -2.42
N PHE A 199 -8.34 6.56 -2.11
CA PHE A 199 -9.40 5.97 -2.95
C PHE A 199 -10.69 6.78 -2.92
N SER A 200 -11.02 7.44 -1.81
CA SER A 200 -12.18 8.33 -1.78
C SER A 200 -11.98 9.52 -2.73
N ILE A 201 -10.83 10.20 -2.64
CA ILE A 201 -10.48 11.34 -3.52
C ILE A 201 -10.46 10.93 -4.99
N ALA A 202 -10.03 9.70 -5.30
CA ALA A 202 -9.98 9.19 -6.66
C ALA A 202 -11.35 9.25 -7.37
N GLU A 203 -12.47 9.12 -6.65
CA GLU A 203 -13.83 9.23 -7.20
C GLU A 203 -14.44 10.63 -7.02
N THR A 204 -14.18 11.30 -5.89
CA THR A 204 -14.66 12.67 -5.65
C THR A 204 -14.20 13.64 -6.74
N ALA A 205 -13.04 13.38 -7.37
CA ALA A 205 -12.51 14.18 -8.47
C ALA A 205 -13.32 14.11 -9.78
N LYS A 206 -14.20 13.11 -9.95
CA LYS A 206 -15.01 12.94 -11.18
C LYS A 206 -16.47 13.35 -11.03
N ASN A 207 -17.02 13.36 -9.81
CA ASN A 207 -18.43 13.64 -9.56
C ASN A 207 -18.60 14.92 -8.73
N ILE A 208 -19.54 15.77 -9.17
CA ILE A 208 -19.83 17.08 -8.59
C ILE A 208 -20.05 16.95 -7.07
N THR A 209 -19.29 17.76 -6.34
CA THR A 209 -18.92 17.66 -4.93
C THR A 209 -20.08 17.52 -3.94
N ASN A 210 -20.09 16.44 -3.15
CA ASN A 210 -20.82 16.44 -1.88
C ASN A 210 -19.90 17.00 -0.79
N SER A 211 -20.22 18.20 -0.29
CA SER A 211 -19.42 18.91 0.74
C SER A 211 -19.18 18.06 1.98
N THR A 212 -20.13 17.18 2.34
CA THR A 212 -20.02 16.27 3.49
C THR A 212 -18.90 15.26 3.35
N GLU A 213 -18.67 14.72 2.15
CA GLU A 213 -17.60 13.75 1.90
C GLU A 213 -16.22 14.38 2.12
N ILE A 214 -16.04 15.60 1.61
CA ILE A 214 -14.77 16.35 1.78
C ILE A 214 -14.55 16.70 3.25
N TRP A 215 -15.60 17.04 4.00
CA TRP A 215 -15.54 17.24 5.44
C TRP A 215 -15.10 15.98 6.19
N VAL A 216 -15.69 14.82 5.87
CA VAL A 216 -15.28 13.53 6.46
C VAL A 216 -13.82 13.24 6.20
N LEU A 217 -13.35 13.41 4.96
CA LEU A 217 -11.95 13.17 4.61
C LEU A 217 -11.00 14.15 5.30
N PHE A 218 -11.39 15.41 5.43
CA PHE A 218 -10.62 16.41 6.16
C PHE A 218 -10.48 16.04 7.64
N LEU A 219 -11.60 15.75 8.32
CA LEU A 219 -11.60 15.34 9.73
C LEU A 219 -10.82 14.04 9.93
N LEU A 220 -11.00 13.06 9.04
CA LEU A 220 -10.24 11.80 9.05
C LEU A 220 -8.74 12.08 8.96
N SER A 221 -8.31 12.96 8.06
CA SER A 221 -6.90 13.32 7.90
C SER A 221 -6.35 14.03 9.14
N VAL A 222 -7.12 14.95 9.75
CA VAL A 222 -6.73 15.64 10.99
C VAL A 222 -6.56 14.66 12.15
N VAL A 223 -7.53 13.77 12.38
CA VAL A 223 -7.43 12.75 13.44
C VAL A 223 -6.25 11.81 13.19
N THR A 224 -6.00 11.46 11.93
CA THR A 224 -4.87 10.61 11.54
C THR A 224 -3.53 11.30 11.80
N ILE A 225 -3.41 12.61 11.57
CA ILE A 225 -2.20 13.39 11.91
C ILE A 225 -1.94 13.31 13.42
N VAL A 226 -2.97 13.46 14.26
CA VAL A 226 -2.82 13.36 15.72
C VAL A 226 -2.33 11.97 16.12
N LEU A 227 -2.96 10.91 15.61
CA LEU A 227 -2.54 9.53 15.88
C LEU A 227 -1.13 9.24 15.38
N ASN A 228 -0.76 9.76 14.22
CA ASN A 228 0.58 9.61 13.68
C ASN A 228 1.61 10.35 14.54
N GLY A 229 1.26 11.52 15.09
CA GLY A 229 2.07 12.24 16.08
C GLY A 229 2.31 11.42 17.34
N ILE A 230 1.28 10.73 17.86
CA ILE A 230 1.42 9.80 19.01
C ILE A 230 2.34 8.62 18.65
N ALA A 231 2.20 8.04 17.46
CA ALA A 231 3.08 6.96 17.01
C ALA A 231 4.54 7.44 16.87
N LEU A 232 4.74 8.67 16.36
CA LEU A 232 6.06 9.29 16.21
C LEU A 232 6.71 9.58 17.57
N SER A 233 5.96 10.12 18.53
CA SER A 233 6.47 10.36 19.89
C SER A 233 6.82 9.04 20.59
N ALA A 234 6.00 8.01 20.42
CA ALA A 234 6.24 6.68 20.96
C ALA A 234 7.51 6.04 20.39
N ILE A 235 7.74 6.08 19.08
CA ILE A 235 8.97 5.52 18.51
C ILE A 235 10.21 6.34 18.90
N LEU A 236 10.09 7.67 19.01
CA LEU A 236 11.19 8.53 19.43
C LEU A 236 11.60 8.26 20.89
N PHE A 237 10.63 8.10 21.78
CA PHE A 237 10.87 7.70 23.17
C PHE A 237 11.64 6.39 23.25
N ARG A 238 11.22 5.36 22.49
CA ARG A 238 11.93 4.08 22.44
C ARG A 238 13.33 4.16 21.89
N ILE A 239 13.57 5.02 20.90
CA ILE A 239 14.92 5.24 20.36
C ILE A 239 15.79 5.92 21.42
N SER A 240 15.23 6.86 22.19
CA SER A 240 15.92 7.51 23.29
C SER A 240 16.26 6.55 24.44
N GLU A 241 15.35 5.66 24.82
CA GLU A 241 15.56 4.73 25.93
C GLU A 241 16.41 3.51 25.56
N TRP A 242 16.18 2.95 24.38
CA TRP A 242 16.71 1.62 24.01
C TRP A 242 17.60 1.66 22.76
N GLY A 243 17.96 2.84 22.28
CA GLY A 243 18.81 3.04 21.10
C GLY A 243 18.11 2.83 19.75
N ILE A 244 18.85 3.12 18.67
CA ILE A 244 18.38 2.92 17.30
C ILE A 244 18.55 1.46 16.87
N THR A 245 17.50 0.89 16.28
CA THR A 245 17.53 -0.43 15.63
C THR A 245 17.03 -0.30 14.19
N PRO A 246 17.33 -1.25 13.29
CA PRO A 246 16.85 -1.20 11.91
C PRO A 246 15.33 -1.01 11.82
N ASN A 247 14.59 -1.79 12.62
CA ASN A 247 13.15 -1.72 12.70
C ASN A 247 12.65 -0.36 13.22
N ARG A 248 13.26 0.20 14.28
CA ARG A 248 12.85 1.50 14.82
C ARG A 248 13.15 2.63 13.84
N ALA A 249 14.28 2.58 13.14
CA ALA A 249 14.64 3.55 12.12
C ALA A 249 13.67 3.50 10.92
N ALA A 250 13.29 2.30 10.47
CA ALA A 250 12.32 2.12 9.39
C ALA A 250 10.94 2.67 9.75
N VAL A 251 10.47 2.35 10.95
CA VAL A 251 9.17 2.84 11.47
C VAL A 251 9.21 4.36 11.67
N LEU A 252 10.30 4.92 12.20
CA LEU A 252 10.45 6.36 12.36
C LEU A 252 10.35 7.08 11.00
N GLY A 253 11.18 6.68 10.02
CA GLY A 253 11.17 7.32 8.71
C GLY A 253 9.84 7.12 7.97
N GLY A 254 9.24 5.93 8.05
CA GLY A 254 7.90 5.68 7.51
C GLY A 254 6.84 6.61 8.09
N ASN A 255 6.83 6.79 9.42
CA ASN A 255 5.91 7.71 10.08
C ASN A 255 6.16 9.17 9.72
N VAL A 256 7.42 9.62 9.64
CA VAL A 256 7.75 10.98 9.19
C VAL A 256 7.22 11.22 7.77
N LEU A 257 7.42 10.26 6.87
CA LEU A 257 6.96 10.38 5.49
C LEU A 257 5.43 10.42 5.39
N ILE A 258 4.73 9.57 6.14
CA ILE A 258 3.27 9.58 6.23
C ILE A 258 2.78 10.90 6.82
N LEU A 259 3.41 11.42 7.86
CA LEU A 259 3.02 12.66 8.52
C LEU A 259 3.12 13.86 7.58
N ILE A 260 4.26 14.01 6.89
CA ILE A 260 4.44 15.08 5.90
C ILE A 260 3.39 14.97 4.80
N HIS A 261 3.17 13.77 4.28
CA HIS A 261 2.18 13.54 3.23
C HIS A 261 0.76 13.88 3.70
N LEU A 262 0.38 13.45 4.90
CA LEU A 262 -0.92 13.76 5.52
C LEU A 262 -1.11 15.26 5.72
N ILE A 263 -0.08 15.98 6.17
CA ILE A 263 -0.15 17.44 6.33
C ILE A 263 -0.41 18.09 4.96
N LEU A 264 0.33 17.70 3.91
CA LEU A 264 0.13 18.24 2.56
C LEU A 264 -1.28 17.96 2.03
N VAL A 265 -1.79 16.73 2.21
CA VAL A 265 -3.15 16.34 1.81
C VAL A 265 -4.20 17.12 2.61
N THR A 266 -4.05 17.23 3.93
CA THR A 266 -4.96 17.95 4.83
C THR A 266 -5.03 19.44 4.47
N LEU A 267 -3.89 20.07 4.19
CA LEU A 267 -3.85 21.48 3.74
C LEU A 267 -4.58 21.68 2.42
N LYS A 268 -4.50 20.71 1.49
CA LYS A 268 -5.24 20.77 0.23
C LYS A 268 -6.74 20.55 0.45
N LEU A 269 -7.14 19.57 1.27
CA LEU A 269 -8.54 19.36 1.65
C LEU A 269 -9.15 20.61 2.31
N TYR A 270 -8.40 21.27 3.20
CA TYR A 270 -8.81 22.53 3.81
C TYR A 270 -9.03 23.65 2.78
N ARG A 271 -8.13 23.79 1.79
CA ARG A 271 -8.30 24.77 0.70
C ARG A 271 -9.53 24.48 -0.15
N VAL A 272 -9.85 23.21 -0.39
CA VAL A 272 -11.06 22.80 -1.11
C VAL A 272 -12.31 23.16 -0.30
N LEU A 273 -12.35 22.86 1.00
CA LEU A 273 -13.45 23.26 1.89
C LEU A 273 -13.62 24.79 1.98
N SER A 274 -12.51 25.52 1.94
CA SER A 274 -12.50 26.99 1.92
C SER A 274 -12.91 27.58 0.56
N LYS A 275 -13.29 26.75 -0.43
CA LYS A 275 -13.60 27.15 -1.82
C LYS A 275 -12.44 27.86 -2.54
N LYS A 276 -11.19 27.62 -2.12
CA LYS A 276 -9.97 28.25 -2.67
C LYS A 276 -9.23 27.36 -3.67
N SER A 277 -9.66 26.12 -3.86
CA SER A 277 -9.02 25.13 -4.73
C SER A 277 -9.99 24.05 -5.17
N ASP A 278 -9.70 23.43 -6.30
CA ASP A 278 -10.39 22.22 -6.77
C ASP A 278 -9.79 20.94 -6.14
N ILE A 279 -10.61 19.90 -6.02
CA ILE A 279 -10.28 18.59 -5.45
C ILE A 279 -9.17 17.88 -6.24
N ASN A 280 -9.01 18.20 -7.53
CA ASN A 280 -7.90 17.72 -8.36
C ASN A 280 -6.53 18.07 -7.78
N GLY A 281 -6.42 19.18 -7.03
CA GLY A 281 -5.18 19.56 -6.34
C GLY A 281 -4.76 18.57 -5.24
N VAL A 282 -5.73 17.86 -4.63
CA VAL A 282 -5.44 16.84 -3.62
C VAL A 282 -4.88 15.58 -4.29
N GLY A 283 -5.51 15.11 -5.37
CA GLY A 283 -5.04 13.94 -6.13
C GLY A 283 -3.63 14.12 -6.70
N LYS A 284 -3.31 15.31 -7.21
CA LYS A 284 -1.95 15.66 -7.66
C LYS A 284 -0.93 15.60 -6.54
N THR A 285 -1.29 16.08 -5.34
CA THR A 285 -0.41 16.02 -4.16
C THR A 285 -0.09 14.57 -3.79
N ILE A 286 -1.08 13.69 -3.85
CA ILE A 286 -0.87 12.26 -3.56
C ILE A 286 0.02 11.60 -4.60
N ALA A 287 -0.26 11.85 -5.88
CA ALA A 287 0.57 11.34 -6.96
C ALA A 287 2.01 11.86 -6.85
N PHE A 288 2.19 13.15 -6.58
CA PHE A 288 3.51 13.78 -6.46
C PHE A 288 4.38 13.14 -5.37
N TYR A 289 3.79 12.70 -4.26
CA TYR A 289 4.52 12.15 -3.12
C TYR A 289 5.00 10.69 -3.32
N LEU A 290 4.44 9.96 -4.29
CA LEU A 290 4.79 8.56 -4.53
C LEU A 290 6.30 8.26 -4.80
N PRO A 291 7.15 9.10 -5.44
CA PRO A 291 8.57 8.79 -5.62
C PRO A 291 9.33 8.92 -4.30
N VAL A 292 8.82 9.72 -3.34
CA VAL A 292 9.42 9.87 -2.01
C VAL A 292 9.30 8.54 -1.27
N TYR A 293 8.15 7.87 -1.36
CA TYR A 293 8.01 6.50 -0.85
C TYR A 293 8.92 5.51 -1.57
N CYS A 294 9.08 5.64 -2.90
CA CYS A 294 10.02 4.79 -3.66
C CYS A 294 11.47 5.00 -3.21
N ALA A 295 11.88 6.23 -2.94
CA ALA A 295 13.22 6.53 -2.45
C ALA A 295 13.43 5.92 -1.05
N TRP A 296 12.43 6.02 -0.18
CA TRP A 296 12.48 5.41 1.14
C TRP A 296 12.58 3.88 1.08
N THR A 297 11.81 3.22 0.22
CA THR A 297 11.89 1.76 0.07
C THR A 297 13.26 1.34 -0.46
N ILE A 298 13.87 2.11 -1.37
CA ILE A 298 15.26 1.89 -1.81
C ILE A 298 16.24 2.00 -0.64
N ILE A 299 16.13 3.05 0.18
CA ILE A 299 17.00 3.25 1.34
C ILE A 299 16.89 2.06 2.31
N VAL A 300 15.66 1.65 2.64
CA VAL A 300 15.44 0.55 3.59
C VAL A 300 15.85 -0.80 3.01
N THR A 301 15.60 -1.06 1.73
CA THR A 301 15.99 -2.33 1.10
C THR A 301 17.50 -2.44 0.92
N PHE A 302 18.16 -1.41 0.40
CA PHE A 302 19.55 -1.52 -0.06
C PHE A 302 20.57 -0.93 0.90
N ILE A 303 20.22 0.08 1.70
CA ILE A 303 21.20 0.82 2.51
C ILE A 303 21.21 0.34 3.97
N PHE A 304 20.05 0.02 4.54
CA PHE A 304 19.95 -0.43 5.94
C PHE A 304 20.82 -1.65 6.27
N PRO A 305 20.91 -2.70 5.43
CA PRO A 305 21.80 -3.84 5.70
C PRO A 305 23.25 -3.41 5.96
N PHE A 306 23.75 -2.39 5.26
CA PHE A 306 25.11 -1.88 5.45
C PHE A 306 25.23 -1.00 6.70
N ILE A 307 24.27 -0.11 6.93
CA ILE A 307 24.28 0.81 8.09
C ILE A 307 24.26 0.02 9.41
N PHE A 308 23.46 -1.04 9.48
CA PHE A 308 23.27 -1.82 10.71
C PHE A 308 24.11 -3.11 10.75
N GLY A 309 25.05 -3.29 9.83
CA GLY A 309 25.99 -4.42 9.83
C GLY A 309 25.32 -5.79 9.69
N TYR A 310 24.29 -5.89 8.84
CA TYR A 310 23.52 -7.11 8.52
C TYR A 310 22.76 -7.74 9.70
N LYS A 311 22.60 -6.99 10.80
CA LYS A 311 21.84 -7.42 11.97
C LYS A 311 20.35 -7.11 11.86
#